data_AF-A0A7S1D4E5-F1
#
_entry.id   AF-A0A7S1D4E5-F1
#
_cell.length_a   1.000
_cell.length_b   1.000
_cell.length_c   1.000
_cell.angle_alpha   90.00
_cell.angle_beta   90.00
_cell.angle_gamma   90.00
#
_symmetry.space_group_name_H-M   'P 1'
#
loop_
_entity.id
_entity.type
_entity.pdbx_description
1 polymer ?
#
loop_
_entity_poly.entity_id
_entity_poly.type
_entity_poly.pdbx_seq_one_letter_code
_entity_poly.pdbx_strand_id
1 'polypeptide(L)'
;GIVVGGVLASNYVGLQGDSPVFRLGTFVSTPFTYQWLGNTFELPHRTICTTTTMMMMMDYYCRQETYTEQEGLSHWMDLPYRMTQWLLRQHWIVMGVVILSAVVSLVSLEILHFIVFQQQQQQQLIALFFTLAAVVLGSTILVLMVGRLRVGIKTTPR
;
A
#
# COMPACT_ATOMS: atom_id res chain seq x y z
N GLY A 1 24.22 7.49 11.98
CA GLY A 1 23.41 8.72 11.97
C GLY A 1 24.19 9.87 11.37
N ILE A 2 23.47 10.89 10.94
CA ILE A 2 23.97 12.23 10.61
C ILE A 2 23.49 13.20 11.69
N VAL A 3 24.22 14.29 11.96
CA VAL A 3 23.77 15.30 12.93
C VAL A 3 23.28 16.51 12.14
N VAL A 4 22.01 16.87 12.30
CA VAL A 4 21.39 18.02 11.64
C VAL A 4 20.90 18.98 12.72
N GLY A 5 21.45 20.20 12.75
CA GLY A 5 21.07 21.20 13.75
C GLY A 5 21.32 20.80 15.21
N GLY A 6 22.26 19.89 15.47
CA GLY A 6 22.56 19.39 16.82
C GLY A 6 21.74 18.16 17.24
N VAL A 7 20.77 17.72 16.43
CA VAL A 7 20.01 16.50 16.66
C VAL A 7 20.66 15.35 15.88
N LEU A 8 20.95 14.24 16.57
CA LEU A 8 21.36 13.00 15.92
C LEU A 8 20.15 12.45 15.16
N ALA A 9 20.24 12.33 13.84
CA ALA A 9 19.25 11.68 13.00
C ALA A 9 19.86 10.36 12.48
N SER A 10 19.24 9.22 12.80
CA SER A 10 19.71 7.92 12.31
C SER A 10 18.59 7.15 11.66
N ASN A 11 18.75 6.82 10.37
CA ASN A 11 17.83 5.93 9.65
C ASN A 11 17.93 4.47 10.13
N TYR A 12 18.96 4.13 10.91
CA TYR A 12 19.26 2.77 11.33
C TYR A 12 19.59 2.73 12.81
N VAL A 13 18.87 1.90 13.54
CA VAL A 13 19.14 1.57 14.94
C VAL A 13 19.27 0.06 15.04
N GLY A 14 20.37 -0.40 15.65
CA GLY A 14 20.57 -1.82 15.92
C GLY A 14 19.62 -2.27 17.01
N LEU A 15 18.83 -3.31 16.75
CA LEU A 15 17.89 -3.86 17.73
C LEU A 15 18.58 -4.83 18.71
N GLN A 16 19.64 -5.50 18.27
CA GLN A 16 20.43 -6.44 19.09
C GLN A 16 21.90 -6.08 18.87
N GLY A 17 22.53 -5.49 19.90
CA GLY A 17 23.85 -4.85 19.80
C GLY A 17 25.00 -5.81 19.48
N ASP A 18 24.75 -7.11 19.49
CA ASP A 18 25.70 -8.21 19.28
C ASP A 18 25.61 -8.85 17.88
N SER A 19 24.75 -8.34 17.00
CA SER A 19 24.51 -8.92 15.68
C SER A 19 24.35 -7.85 14.59
N PRO A 20 24.90 -8.03 13.38
CA PRO A 20 24.59 -7.17 12.24
C PRO A 20 23.23 -7.49 11.57
N VAL A 21 22.62 -8.62 11.94
CA VAL A 21 21.37 -9.14 11.39
C VAL A 21 20.34 -9.36 12.48
N PHE A 22 19.06 -9.30 12.11
CA PHE A 22 17.96 -9.59 13.02
C PHE A 22 17.94 -11.08 13.39
N ARG A 23 17.88 -11.38 14.69
CA ARG A 23 17.81 -12.74 15.23
C ARG A 23 16.49 -12.96 15.95
N LEU A 24 15.90 -14.14 15.75
CA LEU A 24 14.73 -14.61 16.49
C LEU A 24 15.23 -15.55 17.60
N GLY A 25 15.21 -15.04 18.83
CA GLY A 25 15.83 -15.73 19.98
C GLY A 25 17.34 -15.89 19.82
N THR A 26 17.91 -16.88 20.47
CA THR A 26 19.37 -17.12 20.51
C THR A 26 19.89 -17.98 19.36
N PHE A 27 19.02 -18.67 18.61
CA PHE A 27 19.44 -19.72 17.68
C PHE A 27 19.18 -19.40 16.21
N VAL A 28 18.23 -18.52 15.89
CA VAL A 28 17.79 -18.29 14.51
C VAL A 28 18.27 -16.91 14.05
N SER A 29 19.27 -16.90 13.17
CA SER A 29 19.64 -15.68 12.43
C SER A 29 18.79 -15.57 11.17
N THR A 30 18.20 -14.40 10.96
CA THR A 30 17.42 -14.11 9.74
C THR A 30 18.32 -13.48 8.67
N PRO A 31 17.95 -13.53 7.38
CA PRO A 31 18.70 -12.82 6.33
C PRO A 31 18.47 -11.30 6.34
N PHE A 32 17.67 -10.77 7.27
CA PHE A 32 17.28 -9.36 7.29
C PHE A 32 18.28 -8.54 8.12
N THR A 33 18.96 -7.60 7.46
CA THR A 33 19.79 -6.60 8.13
C THR A 33 18.92 -5.51 8.76
N TYR A 34 19.43 -4.81 9.78
CA TYR A 34 18.73 -3.65 10.33
C TYR A 34 18.53 -2.52 9.32
N GLN A 35 19.40 -2.45 8.31
CA GLN A 35 19.24 -1.54 7.19
C GLN A 35 18.01 -1.89 6.34
N TRP A 36 17.85 -3.17 6.02
CA TRP A 36 16.69 -3.64 5.27
C TRP A 36 15.40 -3.39 6.06
N LEU A 37 15.38 -3.72 7.36
CA LEU A 37 14.23 -3.49 8.23
C LEU A 37 13.88 -2.00 8.34
N GLY A 38 14.89 -1.15 8.58
CA GLY A 38 14.71 0.31 8.65
C GLY A 38 14.07 0.85 7.37
N ASN A 39 14.57 0.44 6.21
CA ASN A 39 13.99 0.86 4.93
C ASN A 39 12.55 0.32 4.77
N THR A 40 12.27 -0.94 5.12
CA THR A 40 10.93 -1.53 4.97
C THR A 40 9.86 -0.78 5.76
N PHE A 41 10.15 -0.37 7.00
CA PHE A 41 9.18 0.37 7.83
C PHE A 41 9.09 1.87 7.46
N GLU A 42 10.17 2.43 6.93
CA GLU A 42 10.22 3.83 6.50
C GLU A 42 9.67 4.04 5.07
N LEU A 43 9.65 2.99 4.25
CA LEU A 43 9.20 3.03 2.85
C LEU A 43 7.78 3.60 2.69
N PRO A 44 6.76 3.14 3.44
CA PRO A 44 5.40 3.69 3.32
C PRO A 44 5.36 5.19 3.59
N HIS A 45 6.05 5.66 4.64
CA HIS A 45 6.14 7.07 4.96
C HIS A 45 6.79 7.86 3.83
N ARG A 46 7.93 7.39 3.31
CA ARG A 46 8.61 8.01 2.17
C ARG A 46 7.77 8.02 0.90
N THR A 47 7.06 6.94 0.60
CA THR A 47 6.17 6.86 -0.58
C THR A 47 5.03 7.85 -0.45
N ILE A 48 4.40 7.95 0.73
CA ILE A 48 3.35 8.93 0.98
C ILE A 48 3.90 10.34 0.83
N CYS A 49 5.01 10.67 1.49
CA CYS A 49 5.59 12.02 1.43
C CYS A 49 6.11 12.43 0.04
N THR A 50 6.50 11.48 -0.81
CA THR A 50 6.95 11.78 -2.18
C THR A 50 5.81 11.89 -3.19
N THR A 51 4.71 11.14 -3.00
CA THR A 51 3.57 11.12 -3.93
C THR A 51 2.50 12.17 -3.60
N THR A 52 2.50 12.74 -2.39
CA THR A 52 1.42 13.61 -1.88
C THR A 52 1.57 15.10 -2.16
N THR A 53 2.33 15.51 -3.18
CA THR A 53 2.16 16.88 -3.73
C THR A 53 0.72 17.17 -4.18
N MET A 54 -0.14 16.14 -4.33
CA MET A 54 -1.57 16.26 -4.69
C MET A 54 -2.57 16.27 -3.52
N MET A 55 -2.17 15.96 -2.27
CA MET A 55 -3.08 16.00 -1.11
C MET A 55 -2.52 16.96 -0.05
N MET A 56 -2.95 18.22 -0.09
CA MET A 56 -2.46 19.32 0.77
C MET A 56 -2.37 19.00 2.28
N MET A 57 -3.17 18.05 2.78
CA MET A 57 -3.11 17.68 4.20
C MET A 57 -1.88 16.83 4.57
N MET A 58 -1.29 16.06 3.66
CA MET A 58 -0.17 15.16 3.97
C MET A 58 1.22 15.84 3.91
N ASP A 59 1.42 16.81 3.02
CA ASP A 59 2.68 17.57 2.91
C ASP A 59 3.04 18.29 4.22
N TYR A 60 2.04 18.77 4.98
CA TYR A 60 2.24 19.38 6.29
C TYR A 60 2.85 18.42 7.30
N TYR A 61 2.35 17.18 7.38
CA TYR A 61 2.87 16.17 8.31
C TYR A 61 4.27 15.72 7.93
N CYS A 62 4.57 15.58 6.64
CA CYS A 62 5.89 15.20 6.16
C CYS A 62 6.95 16.28 6.42
N ARG A 63 6.59 17.57 6.32
CA ARG A 63 7.52 18.68 6.60
C ARG A 63 7.74 18.95 8.08
N GLN A 64 6.85 18.46 8.93
CA GLN A 64 6.96 18.57 10.39
C GLN A 64 7.43 17.28 11.06
N GLU A 65 8.05 16.39 10.29
CA GLU A 65 8.66 15.19 10.86
C GLU A 65 9.66 15.58 11.96
N THR A 66 9.44 15.00 13.14
CA THR A 66 10.25 15.22 14.33
C THR A 66 10.92 13.91 14.73
N TYR A 67 12.06 14.01 15.41
CA TYR A 67 12.91 12.89 15.78
C TYR A 67 12.98 12.78 17.30
N THR A 68 13.06 11.56 17.81
CA THR A 68 13.24 11.30 19.24
C THR A 68 14.62 11.79 19.68
N GLU A 69 14.68 12.54 20.78
CA GLU A 69 15.92 13.17 21.25
C GLU A 69 17.01 12.16 21.63
N GLN A 70 16.60 11.00 22.17
CA GLN A 70 17.51 9.99 22.70
C GLN A 70 18.06 9.05 21.62
N GLU A 71 17.23 8.69 20.64
CA GLU A 71 17.54 7.62 19.68
C GLU A 71 17.70 8.14 18.25
N GLY A 72 17.29 9.39 18.01
CA GLY A 72 17.37 10.01 16.70
C GLY A 72 16.47 9.35 15.66
N LEU A 73 15.39 8.70 16.13
CA LEU A 73 14.42 7.98 15.30
C LEU A 73 13.27 8.90 14.94
N SER A 74 12.79 8.83 13.71
CA SER A 74 11.52 9.46 13.34
C SER A 74 10.40 8.95 14.24
N HIS A 75 9.46 9.82 14.64
CA HIS A 75 8.27 9.37 15.37
C HIS A 75 7.43 8.33 14.59
N TRP A 76 7.55 8.29 13.27
CA TRP A 76 6.97 7.22 12.46
C TRP A 76 7.56 5.84 12.79
N MET A 77 8.88 5.82 13.05
CA MET A 77 9.66 4.61 13.32
C MET A 77 9.74 4.26 14.82
N ASP A 78 9.41 5.20 15.70
CA ASP A 78 9.43 5.01 17.16
C ASP A 78 8.50 3.87 17.61
N LEU A 79 7.27 3.84 17.09
CA LEU A 79 6.29 2.81 17.44
C LEU A 79 6.73 1.39 17.02
N PRO A 80 7.04 1.11 15.73
CA PRO A 80 7.49 -0.22 15.32
C PRO A 80 8.79 -0.62 16.01
N TYR A 81 9.69 0.33 16.28
CA TYR A 81 10.91 0.09 17.06
C TYR A 81 10.59 -0.37 18.49
N ARG A 82 9.78 0.37 19.25
CA ARG A 82 9.41 0.00 20.63
C ARG A 82 8.65 -1.32 20.70
N MET A 83 7.73 -1.57 19.76
CA MET A 83 7.02 -2.85 19.67
C MET A 83 7.99 -4.01 19.44
N THR A 84 8.96 -3.84 18.55
CA THR A 84 9.97 -4.86 18.26
C THR A 84 10.87 -5.10 19.48
N GLN A 85 11.31 -4.05 20.17
CA GLN A 85 12.08 -4.18 21.40
C GLN A 85 11.29 -4.90 22.50
N TRP A 86 10.00 -4.57 22.68
CA TRP A 86 9.14 -5.25 23.63
C TRP A 86 9.02 -6.73 23.30
N LEU A 87 8.80 -7.07 22.02
CA LEU A 87 8.65 -8.43 21.54
C LEU A 87 9.93 -9.26 21.75
N LEU A 88 11.09 -8.68 21.47
CA LEU A 88 12.40 -9.33 21.65
C LEU A 88 12.73 -9.62 23.13
N ARG A 89 12.11 -8.90 24.07
CA ARG A 89 12.26 -9.15 25.51
C ARG A 89 11.32 -10.24 26.04
N GLN A 90 10.38 -10.72 25.22
CA GLN A 90 9.42 -11.75 25.65
C GLN A 90 10.03 -13.16 25.63
N HIS A 91 9.40 -14.06 26.38
CA HIS A 91 9.69 -15.48 26.27
C HIS A 91 9.41 -15.99 24.84
N TRP A 92 10.20 -16.95 24.36
CA TRP A 92 10.13 -17.42 22.97
C TRP A 92 8.74 -17.95 22.58
N ILE A 93 7.98 -18.51 23.52
CA ILE A 93 6.58 -18.93 23.30
C ILE A 93 5.68 -17.73 23.00
N VAL A 94 5.76 -16.66 23.80
CA VAL A 94 4.95 -15.45 23.62
C VAL A 94 5.32 -14.78 22.30
N MET A 95 6.62 -14.69 22.02
CA MET A 95 7.11 -14.20 20.73
C MET A 95 6.54 -15.01 19.56
N GLY A 96 6.55 -16.34 19.66
CA GLY A 96 5.99 -17.23 18.64
C GLY A 96 4.49 -17.03 18.43
N VAL A 97 3.71 -16.88 19.51
CA VAL A 97 2.26 -16.62 19.43
C VAL A 97 1.98 -15.28 18.75
N VAL A 98 2.69 -14.22 19.14
CA VAL A 98 2.51 -12.89 18.53
C VAL A 98 2.88 -12.91 17.05
N ILE A 99 4.03 -13.48 16.68
CA ILE A 99 4.45 -13.59 15.28
C ILE A 99 3.45 -14.42 14.47
N LEU A 100 3.02 -15.57 14.98
CA LEU A 100 2.04 -16.42 14.31
C LEU A 100 0.72 -15.67 14.08
N SER A 101 0.24 -14.94 15.10
CA SER A 101 -0.98 -14.15 15.00
C SER A 101 -0.85 -13.07 13.91
N ALA A 102 0.29 -12.37 13.86
CA ALA A 102 0.56 -11.38 12.83
C ALA A 102 0.59 -11.98 11.42
N VAL A 103 1.23 -13.16 11.24
CA VAL A 103 1.27 -13.87 9.96
C VAL A 103 -0.14 -14.27 9.51
N VAL A 104 -0.96 -14.84 10.41
CA VAL A 104 -2.35 -15.21 10.09
C VAL A 104 -3.17 -13.99 9.68
N SER A 105 -3.03 -12.87 10.40
CA SER A 105 -3.71 -11.62 10.06
C SER A 105 -3.28 -11.09 8.69
N LEU A 106 -1.98 -11.08 8.38
CA LEU A 106 -1.48 -10.64 7.08
C LEU A 106 -1.98 -11.53 5.94
N VAL A 107 -1.91 -12.85 6.09
CA VAL A 107 -2.43 -13.80 5.09
C VAL A 107 -3.94 -13.60 4.88
N SER A 108 -4.69 -13.36 5.95
CA SER A 108 -6.13 -13.11 5.86
C SER A 108 -6.45 -11.82 5.12
N LEU A 109 -5.66 -10.75 5.35
CA LEU A 109 -5.77 -9.49 4.62
C LEU A 109 -5.45 -9.65 3.13
N GLU A 110 -4.42 -10.43 2.78
CA GLU A 110 -4.09 -10.72 1.39
C GLU A 110 -5.18 -11.52 0.67
N ILE A 111 -5.78 -12.52 1.34
CA ILE A 111 -6.93 -13.25 0.79
C ILE A 111 -8.11 -12.31 0.56
N LEU A 112 -8.42 -11.44 1.53
CA LEU A 112 -9.49 -10.45 1.38
C LEU A 112 -9.22 -9.52 0.19
N HIS A 113 -7.99 -9.01 0.08
CA HIS A 113 -7.57 -8.14 -1.02
C HIS A 113 -7.71 -8.84 -2.37
N PHE A 114 -7.29 -10.11 -2.48
CA PHE A 114 -7.47 -10.92 -3.68
C PHE A 114 -8.95 -11.07 -4.07
N ILE A 115 -9.83 -11.37 -3.11
CA ILE A 115 -11.27 -11.51 -3.36
C ILE A 115 -11.88 -10.20 -3.86
N VAL A 116 -11.56 -9.08 -3.19
CA VAL A 116 -12.04 -7.74 -3.58
C VAL A 116 -11.56 -7.37 -4.98
N PHE A 117 -10.28 -7.64 -5.29
CA PHE A 117 -9.72 -7.37 -6.61
C PHE A 117 -10.42 -8.18 -7.72
N GLN A 118 -10.69 -9.47 -7.48
CA GLN A 118 -11.43 -10.31 -8.42
C GLN A 118 -12.86 -9.79 -8.64
N GLN A 119 -13.54 -9.39 -7.56
CA GLN A 119 -14.88 -8.82 -7.65
C GLN A 119 -14.89 -7.52 -8.45
N GLN A 120 -13.91 -6.64 -8.24
CA GLN A 120 -13.81 -5.38 -8.98
C GLN A 120 -13.57 -5.60 -10.48
N GLN A 121 -12.74 -6.57 -10.86
CA GLN A 121 -12.52 -6.95 -12.26
C GLN A 121 -13.82 -7.44 -12.93
N GLN A 122 -14.59 -8.30 -12.25
CA GLN A 122 -15.86 -8.80 -12.78
C GLN A 122 -16.88 -7.66 -13.00
N GLN A 123 -16.99 -6.72 -12.07
CA GLN A 123 -17.89 -5.57 -12.22
C GLN A 123 -17.52 -4.68 -13.42
N GLN A 124 -16.23 -4.46 -13.66
CA GLN A 124 -15.78 -3.68 -14.82
C GLN A 124 -16.09 -4.39 -16.16
N LEU A 125 -15.91 -5.71 -16.23
CA LEU A 125 -16.25 -6.48 -17.43
C LEU A 125 -17.75 -6.47 -17.72
N ILE A 126 -18.59 -6.63 -16.69
CA ILE A 126 -20.06 -6.56 -16.83
C ILE A 126 -20.48 -5.17 -17.33
N ALA A 127 -19.95 -4.09 -16.73
CA ALA A 127 -20.24 -2.73 -17.16
C ALA A 127 -19.80 -2.47 -18.62
N LEU A 128 -18.64 -2.98 -19.02
CA LEU A 128 -18.17 -2.89 -20.41
C LEU A 128 -19.09 -3.64 -21.38
N PHE A 129 -19.53 -4.84 -21.02
CA PHE A 129 -20.46 -5.60 -21.84
C PHE A 129 -21.78 -4.86 -22.08
N PHE A 130 -22.39 -4.31 -21.02
CA PHE A 130 -23.64 -3.56 -21.15
C PHE A 130 -23.48 -2.27 -21.95
N THR A 131 -22.37 -1.55 -21.79
CA THR A 131 -22.10 -0.33 -22.58
C THR A 131 -21.91 -0.65 -24.07
N LEU A 132 -21.16 -1.72 -24.40
CA LEU A 132 -21.03 -2.18 -25.79
C LEU A 132 -22.37 -2.63 -26.39
N ALA A 133 -23.16 -3.39 -25.64
CA ALA A 133 -24.49 -3.81 -26.08
C ALA A 133 -25.40 -2.61 -26.37
N ALA A 134 -25.38 -1.59 -25.50
CA ALA A 134 -26.14 -0.36 -25.69
C ALA A 134 -25.68 0.42 -26.95
N VAL A 135 -24.38 0.49 -27.21
CA VAL A 135 -23.83 1.14 -28.42
C VAL A 135 -24.23 0.40 -29.71
N VAL A 136 -24.18 -0.94 -29.71
CA VAL A 136 -24.61 -1.75 -30.88
C VAL A 136 -26.11 -1.62 -31.12
N LEU A 137 -26.92 -1.67 -30.07
CA LEU A 137 -28.38 -1.48 -30.20
C LEU A 137 -28.71 -0.05 -30.67
N GLY A 138 -28.06 0.97 -30.12
CA GLY A 138 -28.26 2.36 -30.54
C GLY A 138 -27.88 2.60 -32.00
N SER A 139 -26.73 2.06 -32.44
CA SER A 139 -26.27 2.20 -33.83
C SER A 139 -27.17 1.46 -34.83
N THR A 140 -27.65 0.26 -34.50
CA THR A 140 -28.60 -0.47 -35.36
C THR A 140 -29.94 0.25 -35.49
N ILE A 141 -30.48 0.79 -34.40
CA ILE A 141 -31.70 1.62 -34.43
C ILE A 141 -31.49 2.85 -35.30
N LEU A 142 -30.36 3.55 -35.15
CA LEU A 142 -30.04 4.72 -35.95
C LEU A 142 -29.96 4.39 -37.45
N VAL A 143 -29.29 3.29 -37.82
CA VAL A 143 -29.21 2.82 -39.21
C VAL A 143 -30.61 2.51 -39.77
N LEU A 144 -31.49 1.87 -38.98
CA LEU A 144 -32.87 1.60 -39.38
C LEU A 144 -33.68 2.89 -39.58
N MET A 145 -33.53 3.88 -38.70
CA MET A 145 -34.20 5.18 -38.82
C MET A 145 -33.73 5.95 -40.06
N VAL A 146 -32.41 6.03 -40.30
CA VAL A 146 -31.84 6.69 -41.49
C VAL A 146 -32.24 5.95 -42.77
N GLY A 147 -32.27 4.62 -42.74
CA GLY A 147 -32.75 3.80 -43.86
C GLY A 147 -34.20 4.10 -44.24
N ARG A 148 -35.09 4.22 -43.25
CA ARG A 148 -36.51 4.59 -43.48
C ARG A 148 -36.68 6.00 -44.04
N LEU A 149 -35.90 6.96 -43.54
CA LEU A 149 -35.90 8.33 -44.07
C LEU A 149 -35.46 8.39 -45.55
N ARG A 150 -34.47 7.59 -45.95
CA ARG A 150 -33.96 7.56 -47.33
C ARG A 150 -34.94 6.95 -48.33
N VAL A 151 -35.75 5.97 -47.91
CA VAL A 151 -36.78 5.35 -48.74
C VAL A 151 -37.98 6.29 -48.93
N GLY A 152 -38.37 7.03 -47.88
CA GLY A 152 -39.49 7.99 -47.95
C GLY A 152 -39.26 9.20 -48.88
N ILE A 153 -38.02 9.56 -49.20
CA ILE A 153 -37.69 10.71 -50.07
C ILE A 153 -37.78 10.36 -51.57
N LYS A 154 -37.83 9.07 -51.96
CA LYS A 154 -37.78 8.65 -53.38
C LYS A 154 -39.14 8.47 -54.08
N THR A 155 -40.27 8.81 -53.45
CA THR A 155 -41.62 8.50 -54.00
C THR A 155 -42.50 9.72 -54.27
N THR A 156 -41.94 10.80 -54.83
CA THR A 156 -42.75 11.82 -55.53
C THR A 156 -42.39 11.83 -57.02
N PRO A 157 -43.06 11.02 -57.86
CA PRO A 157 -43.05 11.24 -59.30
C PRO A 157 -43.75 12.59 -59.59
N ARG A 158 -43.06 13.47 -60.32
CA ARG A 158 -43.68 14.59 -61.04
C ARG A 158 -44.37 14.08 -62.29
#